data_AF-A0A9E0XC29-F1
#
_entry.id   AF-A0A9E0XC29-F1
#
_cell.length_a   1.000
_cell.length_b   1.000
_cell.length_c   1.000
_cell.angle_alpha   90.00
_cell.angle_beta   90.00
_cell.angle_gamma   90.00
#
_symmetry.space_group_name_H-M   'P 1'
#
loop_
_entity.id
_entity.type
_entity.pdbx_description
1 polymer ?
#
loop_
_entity_poly.entity_id
_entity_poly.type
_entity_poly.pdbx_seq_one_letter_code
_entity_poly.pdbx_strand_id
1 'polypeptide(L)' 'MNPAHHFRLQAIFREIFDQPALALTPELSPATLPEWDSVAMVQLVLATEQAFGVRFTMDEVAGLKSAGDFLTLLAAKAP' A
#
# COMPACT_ATOMS: atom_id res chain seq x y z
N MET A 1 -11.59 8.27 6.57
CA MET A 1 -10.23 7.70 6.53
C MET A 1 -9.86 7.30 7.95
N ASN A 2 -9.61 6.00 8.20
CA ASN A 2 -9.16 5.56 9.51
C ASN A 2 -7.66 5.92 9.68
N PRO A 3 -7.29 6.82 10.61
CA PRO A 3 -5.89 7.25 10.78
C PRO A 3 -4.94 6.09 11.05
N ALA A 4 -5.42 5.03 11.71
CA ALA A 4 -4.61 3.85 12.01
C ALA A 4 -4.16 3.10 10.73
N HIS A 5 -5.02 3.05 9.71
CA HIS A 5 -4.66 2.39 8.44
C HIS A 5 -3.57 3.15 7.71
N HIS A 6 -3.62 4.48 7.72
CA HIS A 6 -2.60 5.32 7.11
C HIS A 6 -1.23 5.11 7.76
N PHE A 7 -1.13 5.22 9.09
CA PHE A 7 0.16 5.06 9.78
C PHE A 7 0.77 3.67 9.58
N ARG A 8 -0.06 2.63 9.63
CA ARG A 8 0.42 1.25 9.48
C ARG A 8 0.81 0.94 8.03
N LEU A 9 0.04 1.39 7.05
CA LEU A 9 0.40 1.25 5.64
C LEU A 9 1.69 2.04 5.32
N GLN A 10 1.84 3.24 5.88
CA GLN A 10 3.07 4.02 5.73
C GLN A 10 4.29 3.28 6.28
N ALA A 11 4.18 2.59 7.43
CA ALA A 11 5.28 1.79 7.95
C ALA A 11 5.70 0.67 6.98
N ILE A 12 4.74 0.00 6.35
CA ILE A 12 5.00 -1.04 5.34
C ILE A 12 5.74 -0.45 4.13
N PHE A 13 5.28 0.69 3.62
CA PHE A 13 5.96 1.37 2.50
C PHE A 13 7.41 1.74 2.87
N ARG A 14 7.63 2.28 4.08
CA ARG A 14 8.98 2.63 4.54
C ARG A 14 9.90 1.42 4.64
N GLU A 15 9.38 0.28 5.09
CA GLU A 15 10.12 -0.97 5.21
C GLU A 15 10.48 -1.56 3.83
N ILE A 16 9.49 -1.66 2.93
CA ILE A 16 9.70 -2.25 1.59
C ILE A 16 10.65 -1.39 0.74
N PHE A 17 10.56 -0.06 0.83
CA PHE A 17 11.41 0.84 0.06
C PHE A 17 12.71 1.23 0.77
N ASP A 18 12.94 0.78 2.00
CA ASP A 18 14.05 1.21 2.86
C ASP A 18 14.18 2.76 2.95
N GLN A 19 13.04 3.45 3.04
CA GLN A 19 12.95 4.91 3.08
C GLN A 19 12.24 5.37 4.36
N PRO A 20 12.94 5.53 5.50
CA PRO A 20 12.29 5.87 6.78
C PRO A 20 11.61 7.25 6.79
N ALA A 21 12.02 8.15 5.90
CA ALA A 21 11.43 9.49 5.74
C ALA A 21 10.26 9.54 4.75
N LEU A 22 9.92 8.42 4.08
CA LEU A 22 8.83 8.38 3.11
C LEU A 22 7.51 8.79 3.78
N ALA A 23 6.84 9.76 3.19
CA ALA A 23 5.51 10.20 3.59
C ALA A 23 4.49 9.56 2.65
N LEU A 24 3.54 8.80 3.21
CA LEU A 24 2.50 8.17 2.41
C LEU A 24 1.46 9.22 2.05
N THR A 25 1.43 9.63 0.79
CA THR A 25 0.38 10.50 0.23
C THR A 25 -0.51 9.71 -0.73
N PRO A 26 -1.77 10.09 -0.94
CA PRO A 26 -2.65 9.39 -1.88
C PRO A 26 -2.10 9.32 -3.31
N GLU A 27 -1.28 10.30 -3.71
CA GLU A 27 -0.70 10.43 -5.05
C GLU A 27 0.57 9.60 -5.26
N LEU A 28 1.16 9.06 -4.18
CA LEU A 28 2.34 8.20 -4.27
C LEU A 28 2.00 6.99 -5.14
N SER A 29 2.77 6.79 -6.20
CA SER A 29 2.53 5.78 -7.24
C SER A 29 3.85 5.32 -7.86
N PRO A 30 3.87 4.24 -8.66
CA PRO A 30 5.02 3.83 -9.46
C PRO A 30 5.57 4.93 -10.38
N ALA A 31 4.73 5.89 -10.78
CA ALA A 31 5.15 7.02 -11.61
C ALA A 31 5.94 8.08 -10.83
N THR A 32 5.71 8.20 -9.52
CA THR A 32 6.38 9.17 -8.64
C THR A 32 7.52 8.55 -7.84
N LEU A 33 7.51 7.23 -7.66
CA LEU A 33 8.50 6.46 -6.92
C LEU A 33 9.01 5.31 -7.80
N PRO A 34 10.14 5.49 -8.52
CA PRO A 34 10.66 4.50 -9.47
C PRO A 34 11.00 3.14 -8.86
N GLU A 35 11.31 3.10 -7.56
CA GLU A 35 11.58 1.89 -6.78
C GLU A 35 10.33 1.01 -6.63
N TRP A 36 9.14 1.59 -6.84
CA TRP A 36 7.88 0.86 -6.85
C TRP A 36 7.65 0.18 -8.20
N ASP A 37 8.44 -0.86 -8.43
CA ASP A 37 8.30 -1.77 -9.57
C ASP A 37 7.30 -2.92 -9.29
N SER A 38 7.26 -3.89 -10.21
CA SER A 38 6.38 -5.06 -10.07
C SER A 38 6.73 -5.95 -8.87
N VAL A 39 7.99 -6.04 -8.47
CA VAL A 39 8.43 -6.85 -7.32
C VAL A 39 8.00 -6.16 -6.03
N ALA A 40 8.25 -4.85 -5.93
CA ALA A 40 7.80 -4.04 -4.81
C ALA A 40 6.28 -4.05 -4.69
N MET A 41 5.53 -4.00 -5.80
CA MET A 41 4.07 -4.14 -5.78
C MET A 41 3.62 -5.45 -5.13
N VAL A 42 4.23 -6.59 -5.51
CA VAL A 42 3.90 -7.89 -4.91
C VAL A 42 4.22 -7.90 -3.42
N GLN A 43 5.37 -7.36 -3.01
CA GLN A 43 5.76 -7.28 -1.60
C GLN A 43 4.80 -6.41 -0.78
N LEU A 44 4.39 -5.24 -1.31
CA LEU A 44 3.43 -4.35 -0.67
C LEU A 44 2.08 -5.03 -0.47
N VAL A 45 1.56 -5.72 -1.49
CA VAL A 45 0.31 -6.48 -1.42
C VAL A 45 0.39 -7.52 -0.29
N LEU A 46 1.42 -8.37 -0.30
CA LEU A 46 1.58 -9.43 0.69
C LEU A 46 1.75 -8.87 2.11
N ALA A 47 2.61 -7.86 2.30
CA ALA A 47 2.84 -7.24 3.60
C ALA A 47 1.57 -6.56 4.13
N THR A 48 0.79 -5.93 3.25
CA THR A 48 -0.49 -5.32 3.60
C THR A 48 -1.52 -6.37 3.99
N GLU A 49 -1.68 -7.45 3.22
CA GLU A 49 -2.56 -8.57 3.58
C GLU A 49 -2.24 -9.13 4.97
N GLN A 50 -0.95 -9.38 5.26
CA GLN A 50 -0.51 -9.88 6.57
C GLN A 50 -0.76 -8.87 7.69
N ALA A 51 -0.43 -7.60 7.48
CA ALA A 51 -0.57 -6.57 8.50
C ALA A 51 -2.03 -6.33 8.89
N PHE A 52 -2.94 -6.32 7.91
CA PHE A 52 -4.34 -5.99 8.13
C PHE A 52 -5.24 -7.23 8.28
N GLY A 53 -4.72 -8.44 8.05
CA GLY A 53 -5.50 -9.67 8.12
C GLY A 53 -6.54 -9.78 6.99
N VAL A 54 -6.26 -9.17 5.83
CA VAL A 54 -7.16 -9.13 4.67
C VAL A 54 -6.58 -9.97 3.53
N ARG A 55 -7.40 -10.24 2.50
CA ARG A 55 -6.96 -10.79 1.22
C ARG A 55 -7.45 -9.94 0.07
N PHE A 56 -6.59 -9.70 -0.90
CA PHE A 56 -6.89 -9.02 -2.14
C PHE A 56 -7.03 -10.04 -3.28
N THR A 57 -7.98 -9.79 -4.18
CA THR A 57 -8.11 -10.55 -5.41
C THR A 57 -7.15 -10.02 -6.47
N MET A 58 -6.88 -10.81 -7.51
CA MET A 58 -6.02 -10.37 -8.62
C MET A 58 -6.59 -9.12 -9.31
N ASP A 59 -7.91 -9.04 -9.45
CA ASP A 59 -8.58 -7.87 -10.06
C ASP A 59 -8.42 -6.61 -9.21
N GLU A 60 -8.51 -6.74 -7.88
CA GLU A 60 -8.28 -5.63 -6.96
C GLU A 60 -6.83 -5.15 -7.03
N VAL A 61 -5.88 -6.08 -7.03
CA VAL A 61 -4.44 -5.76 -7.16
C VAL A 61 -4.13 -5.10 -8.50
N ALA A 62 -4.72 -5.58 -9.60
CA ALA A 62 -4.57 -4.97 -10.93
C ALA A 62 -5.14 -3.53 -10.98
N GLY A 63 -6.07 -3.21 -10.09
CA GLY A 63 -6.63 -1.87 -9.91
C GLY A 63 -5.78 -0.92 -9.06
N LEU A 64 -4.79 -1.42 -8.30
CA LEU A 64 -3.94 -0.59 -7.44
C LEU A 64 -2.91 0.18 -8.26
N LYS A 65 -3.09 1.49 -8.36
CA LYS A 65 -2.18 2.40 -9.10
C LYS A 65 -1.45 3.38 -8.19
N SER A 66 -1.92 3.51 -6.95
CA SER A 66 -1.44 4.49 -5.99
C SER A 66 -1.63 4.03 -4.54
N ALA A 67 -0.95 4.69 -3.61
CA ALA A 67 -1.17 4.49 -2.18
C ALA A 67 -2.59 4.90 -1.75
N GLY A 68 -3.23 5.83 -2.47
CA GLY A 68 -4.64 6.16 -2.27
C GLY A 68 -5.58 4.98 -2.55
N ASP A 69 -5.29 4.19 -3.59
CA ASP A 69 -6.06 2.99 -3.92
C ASP A 69 -5.93 1.93 -2.82
N PHE A 70 -4.72 1.76 -2.27
CA PHE A 70 -4.49 0.88 -1.11
C PHE A 70 -5.35 1.28 0.09
N LEU A 71 -5.35 2.57 0.45
CA LEU A 71 -6.14 3.08 1.58
C LEU A 71 -7.64 2.88 1.35
N THR A 72 -8.10 3.09 0.11
CA THR A 72 -9.50 2.92 -0.28
C THR A 72 -9.92 1.45 -0.19
N LEU A 73 -9.09 0.55 -0.72
CA LEU A 73 -9.33 -0.89 -0.70
C LEU A 73 -9.31 -1.44 0.73
N LEU A 74 -8.37 -0.98 1.55
CA LEU A 74 -8.32 -1.33 2.98
C LEU A 74 -9.56 -0.86 3.73
N ALA A 75 -10.04 0.37 3.49
CA ALA A 75 -11.26 0.86 4.13
C ALA A 75 -12.50 0.03 3.76
N ALA A 76 -12.54 -0.57 2.56
CA ALA A 76 -13.62 -1.46 2.15
C ALA A 76 -13.50 -2.86 2.76
N LYS A 77 -12.27 -3.36 2.98
CA LYS A 77 -12.00 -4.74 3.46
C LYS A 77 -11.92 -4.87 4.97
N ALA A 78 -11.44 -3.85 5.65
CA ALA A 78 -11.23 -3.81 7.10
C ALA A 78 -11.84 -2.50 7.64
N PRO A 79 -13.16 -2.45 7.86
CA PRO A 79 -13.83 -1.28 8.43
C PRO A 79 -13.44 -1.01 9.89
#